data_AF-A0A5P8M6H8-F1
#
_entry.id   AF-A0A5P8M6H8-F1
#
_cell.length_a   1.000
_cell.length_b   1.000
_cell.length_c   1.000
_cell.angle_alpha   90.00
_cell.angle_beta   90.00
_cell.angle_gamma   90.00
#
_symmetry.space_group_name_H-M   'P 1'
#
loop_
_entity.id
_entity.type
_entity.pdbx_description
1 polymer ?
#
loop_
_entity_poly.entity_id
_entity_poly.type
_entity_poly.pdbx_seq_one_letter_code
_entity_poly.pdbx_strand_id
1 'polypeptide(L)'
;MKRLNIGHLIDQHGLKKKYVAQQLDIRPETLSRKLKHPDTFTATEMGLLSELLKVNVNKLDFNVPFFAHELEYDSRERAHAVDRHENNS
;
A
#
# COMPACT_ATOMS: atom_id res chain seq x y z
N MET A 1 -17.23 -1.01 8.03
CA MET A 1 -17.36 -1.85 6.81
C MET A 1 -16.36 -2.99 6.91
N LYS A 2 -16.78 -4.24 6.65
CA LYS A 2 -15.88 -5.40 6.67
C LYS A 2 -15.06 -5.39 5.37
N ARG A 3 -13.72 -5.35 5.47
CA ARG A 3 -12.84 -5.47 4.30
C ARG A 3 -12.88 -6.89 3.75
N LEU A 4 -12.79 -7.04 2.43
CA LEU A 4 -12.83 -8.32 1.74
C LEU A 4 -11.42 -8.90 1.67
N ASN A 5 -11.30 -10.19 1.98
CA ASN A 5 -10.02 -10.88 1.91
C ASN A 5 -9.61 -11.16 0.46
N ILE A 6 -8.47 -10.62 0.03
CA ILE A 6 -7.96 -10.78 -1.35
C ILE A 6 -7.80 -12.25 -1.73
N GLY A 7 -7.30 -13.10 -0.81
CA GLY A 7 -7.13 -14.53 -1.06
C GLY A 7 -8.46 -15.24 -1.36
N HIS A 8 -9.49 -14.95 -0.56
CA HIS A 8 -10.83 -15.49 -0.77
C HIS A 8 -11.44 -15.00 -2.09
N LEU A 9 -11.23 -13.73 -2.46
CA LEU A 9 -11.73 -13.20 -3.74
C LEU A 9 -11.06 -13.88 -4.94
N ILE A 10 -9.75 -14.13 -4.88
CA ILE A 10 -9.04 -14.90 -5.92
C ILE A 10 -9.67 -16.27 -6.12
N ASP A 11 -9.95 -16.97 -5.01
CA ASP A 11 -10.56 -18.30 -5.04
C ASP A 11 -12.01 -18.25 -5.56
N GLN A 12 -12.81 -17.24 -5.15
CA GLN A 12 -14.18 -17.03 -5.64
C GLN A 12 -14.25 -16.74 -7.14
N HIS A 13 -13.26 -16.01 -7.68
CA HIS A 13 -13.15 -15.76 -9.11
C HIS A 13 -12.59 -16.96 -9.89
N GLY A 14 -12.22 -18.06 -9.22
CA GLY A 14 -11.65 -19.25 -9.86
C GLY A 14 -10.26 -19.00 -10.45
N LEU A 15 -9.55 -17.97 -9.98
CA LEU A 15 -8.25 -17.59 -10.54
C LEU A 15 -7.14 -18.44 -9.94
N LYS A 16 -6.26 -18.96 -10.80
CA LYS A 16 -5.06 -19.66 -10.35
C LYS A 16 -4.08 -18.67 -9.75
N LYS A 17 -3.54 -18.97 -8.56
CA LYS A 17 -2.50 -18.15 -7.91
C LYS A 17 -1.30 -17.85 -8.82
N LYS A 18 -0.88 -18.81 -9.66
CA LYS A 18 0.17 -18.60 -10.66
C LYS A 18 -0.18 -17.51 -11.68
N TYR A 19 -1.44 -17.48 -12.12
CA TYR A 19 -1.92 -16.47 -13.06
C TYR A 19 -1.98 -15.09 -12.41
N VAL A 20 -2.52 -14.99 -11.19
CA VAL A 20 -2.54 -13.73 -10.43
C VAL A 20 -1.12 -13.21 -10.20
N ALA A 21 -0.17 -14.08 -9.81
CA ALA A 21 1.22 -13.69 -9.61
C ALA A 21 1.87 -13.16 -10.90
N GLN A 22 1.56 -13.78 -12.04
CA GLN A 22 2.02 -13.32 -13.35
C GLN A 22 1.44 -11.95 -13.72
N GLN A 23 0.17 -11.68 -13.43
CA GLN A 23 -0.44 -10.36 -13.69
C GLN A 23 0.20 -9.24 -12.86
N LEU A 24 0.74 -9.58 -11.69
CA LEU A 24 1.41 -8.66 -10.78
C LEU A 24 2.93 -8.58 -11.01
N ASP A 25 3.46 -9.31 -12.00
CA ASP A 25 4.90 -9.45 -12.25
C ASP A 25 5.70 -9.90 -11.01
N ILE A 26 5.14 -10.82 -10.22
CA ILE A 26 5.78 -11.40 -9.05
C ILE A 26 5.83 -12.92 -9.11
N ARG A 27 6.71 -13.50 -8.29
CA ARG A 27 6.78 -14.95 -8.10
C ARG A 27 5.53 -15.47 -7.33
N PRO A 28 5.01 -16.67 -7.65
CA PRO A 28 3.89 -17.26 -6.91
C PRO A 28 4.12 -17.39 -5.39
N GLU A 29 5.37 -17.62 -4.97
CA GLU A 29 5.77 -17.67 -3.56
C GLU A 29 5.70 -16.29 -2.90
N THR A 30 6.01 -15.23 -3.65
CA THR A 30 5.85 -13.84 -3.21
C THR A 30 4.37 -13.52 -3.05
N LEU A 31 3.52 -13.87 -4.01
CA LEU A 31 2.07 -13.72 -3.88
C LEU A 31 1.55 -14.44 -2.62
N SER A 32 1.95 -15.68 -2.39
CA SER A 32 1.51 -16.47 -1.23
C SER A 32 1.90 -15.84 0.10
N ARG A 33 3.06 -15.18 0.18
CA ARG A 33 3.49 -14.41 1.36
C ARG A 33 2.68 -13.13 1.52
N LYS A 34 2.49 -12.36 0.43
CA LYS A 34 1.70 -11.13 0.43
C LYS A 34 0.22 -11.36 0.78
N LEU A 35 -0.37 -12.49 0.38
CA LEU A 35 -1.74 -12.85 0.78
C LEU A 35 -1.89 -13.13 2.28
N LYS A 36 -0.80 -13.49 2.99
CA LYS A 36 -0.79 -13.61 4.46
C LYS A 36 -0.56 -12.27 5.15
N HIS A 37 0.10 -11.34 4.47
CA HIS A 37 0.42 -9.99 4.94
C HIS A 37 0.00 -8.95 3.88
N PRO A 38 -1.31 -8.68 3.73
CA PRO A 38 -1.82 -7.82 2.66
C PRO A 38 -1.32 -6.36 2.66
N ASP A 39 -0.79 -5.90 3.78
CA ASP A 39 -0.11 -4.62 3.95
C ASP A 39 1.20 -4.51 3.15
N THR A 40 1.75 -5.64 2.71
CA THR A 40 3.00 -5.69 1.91
C THR A 40 2.79 -5.49 0.41
N PHE A 41 1.54 -5.35 -0.05
CA PHE A 41 1.28 -5.02 -1.44
C PHE A 41 1.55 -3.55 -1.74
N THR A 42 2.14 -3.26 -2.89
CA THR A 42 2.33 -1.90 -3.36
C THR A 42 1.01 -1.32 -3.88
N ALA A 43 0.92 0.01 -3.97
CA ALA A 43 -0.25 0.67 -4.55
C ALA A 43 -0.52 0.20 -6.00
N THR A 44 0.54 -0.03 -6.78
CA THR A 44 0.44 -0.56 -8.14
C THR A 44 -0.12 -1.99 -8.17
N GLU A 45 0.41 -2.88 -7.33
CA GLU A 45 -0.11 -4.26 -7.24
C GLU A 45 -1.58 -4.28 -6.80
N MET A 46 -1.97 -3.37 -5.90
CA MET A 46 -3.36 -3.21 -5.47
C MET A 46 -4.29 -2.69 -6.57
N GLY A 47 -3.82 -1.75 -7.40
CA GLY A 47 -4.55 -1.30 -8.58
C GLY A 47 -4.82 -2.45 -9.54
N LEU A 48 -3.78 -3.23 -9.85
CA LEU A 48 -3.89 -4.40 -10.72
C LEU A 48 -4.81 -5.48 -10.13
N LEU A 49 -4.74 -5.76 -8.82
CA LEU A 49 -5.65 -6.70 -8.15
C LEU A 49 -7.10 -6.21 -8.17
N SER A 50 -7.33 -4.92 -7.93
CA SER A 50 -8.66 -4.29 -7.99
C SER A 50 -9.29 -4.46 -9.37
N GLU A 51 -8.52 -4.24 -10.43
CA GLU A 51 -8.96 -4.45 -11.81
C GLU A 51 -9.22 -5.93 -12.11
N LEU A 52 -8.28 -6.81 -11.76
CA LEU A 52 -8.36 -8.25 -12.00
C LEU A 52 -9.57 -8.88 -11.32
N LEU A 53 -9.85 -8.48 -10.08
CA LEU A 53 -10.96 -8.97 -9.27
C LEU A 53 -12.26 -8.20 -9.54
N LYS A 54 -12.24 -7.12 -10.35
CA LYS A 54 -13.39 -6.23 -10.58
C LYS A 54 -14.02 -5.73 -9.27
N VAL A 55 -13.20 -5.50 -8.25
CA VAL A 55 -13.61 -5.04 -6.92
C VAL A 55 -12.98 -3.68 -6.67
N ASN A 56 -13.76 -2.72 -6.17
CA ASN A 56 -13.22 -1.41 -5.81
C ASN A 56 -12.09 -1.56 -4.78
N VAL A 57 -10.93 -0.98 -5.07
CA VAL A 57 -9.74 -1.03 -4.23
C VAL A 57 -10.02 -0.74 -2.75
N ASN A 58 -10.88 0.24 -2.42
CA ASN A 58 -11.22 0.59 -1.02
C ASN A 58 -11.93 -0.52 -0.23
N LYS A 59 -12.40 -1.57 -0.90
CA LYS A 59 -13.05 -2.74 -0.28
C LYS A 59 -12.07 -3.87 0.01
N LEU A 60 -10.85 -3.82 -0.51
CA LEU A 60 -9.82 -4.85 -0.32
C LEU A 60 -9.13 -4.68 1.04
N ASP A 61 -8.67 -5.78 1.63
CA ASP A 61 -8.05 -5.83 2.95
C ASP A 61 -6.56 -5.44 2.96
N PHE A 62 -6.21 -4.22 2.49
CA PHE A 62 -4.82 -3.75 2.52
C PHE A 62 -4.62 -2.46 3.33
N ASN A 63 -3.37 -2.20 3.70
CA ASN A 63 -2.94 -0.93 4.28
C ASN A 63 -1.76 -0.44 3.44
N VAL A 64 -1.98 0.55 2.57
CA VAL A 64 -0.85 1.25 1.94
C VAL A 64 -0.37 2.26 2.96
N PRO A 65 0.87 2.15 3.50
CA PRO A 65 1.48 3.29 4.16
C PRO A 65 1.64 4.37 3.10
N PHE A 66 0.66 5.27 3.00
CA PHE A 66 0.82 6.52 2.28
C PHE A 66 2.04 7.20 2.91
N PHE A 67 3.03 7.60 2.11
CA PHE A 67 4.32 8.12 2.57
C PHE A 67 4.16 9.07 3.77
N ALA A 68 4.26 8.55 4.98
CA ALA A 68 4.27 9.37 6.19
C ALA A 68 5.61 10.11 6.34
N HIS A 69 6.57 9.82 5.47
CA HIS A 69 7.91 10.40 5.51
C HIS A 69 8.04 11.78 4.84
N GLU A 70 7.02 12.30 4.15
CA GLU A 70 7.10 13.66 3.57
C GLU A 70 6.60 14.78 4.50
N LEU A 71 5.99 14.46 5.65
CA LEU A 71 5.50 15.48 6.60
C LEU A 71 6.45 15.81 7.75
N GLU A 72 7.59 15.11 7.87
CA GLU A 72 8.61 15.45 8.89
C GLU A 72 9.63 16.48 8.40
N TYR A 73 9.68 16.81 7.10
CA TYR A 73 10.69 17.73 6.57
C TYR A 73 10.35 19.21 6.80
N ASP A 74 9.08 19.56 7.05
CA ASP A 74 8.63 20.96 7.17
C ASP A 74 8.60 21.49 8.62
N SER A 75 8.91 20.66 9.62
CA SER A 75 8.90 21.06 11.04
C SER A 75 10.28 21.34 11.64
N ARG A 76 11.38 20.88 11.01
CA ARG A 76 12.74 21.11 11.52
C ARG A 76 13.37 22.42 11.04
N GLU A 77 13.01 22.93 9.87
CA GLU A 77 13.55 24.21 9.38
C GLU A 77 12.92 25.44 10.06
N ARG A 78 11.68 25.33 10.55
CA ARG A 78 11.04 26.43 11.30
C ARG A 78 11.61 26.65 12.68
N ALA A 79 12.23 25.65 13.32
CA ALA A 79 12.82 25.80 14.64
C ALA A 79 14.15 26.60 14.62
N HIS A 80 14.90 26.57 13.52
CA HIS A 80 16.21 27.23 13.43
C HIS A 80 16.18 28.65 12.87
N ALA A 81 15.05 29.10 12.31
CA ALA A 81 14.91 30.46 11.78
C ALA A 81 14.52 31.50 12.86
N VAL A 82 13.96 31.06 13.99
CA VAL A 82 13.44 31.96 15.04
C VAL A 82 14.50 32.39 16.05
N ASP A 83 15.59 31.63 16.21
CA ASP A 83 16.65 31.92 17.20
C ASP A 83 17.67 32.98 16.74
N ARG A 84 17.66 33.39 15.46
CA ARG A 84 18.67 34.35 14.95
C ARG A 84 18.26 35.82 15.00
N HIS A 85 17.08 36.15 15.50
CA HIS A 85 16.57 37.53 15.45
C HIS A 85 16.45 38.28 16.79
N GLU A 86 16.85 37.69 17.92
CA GLU A 86 16.78 38.36 19.24
C GLU A 86 18.10 38.94 19.76
N ASN A 87 19.23 38.78 19.07
CA ASN A 87 20.54 39.27 19.55
C ASN A 87 21.10 40.49 18.79
N ASN A 88 20.24 41.38 18.29
CA ASN A 88 20.72 42.67 17.77
C ASN A 88 19.67 43.79 17.94
N SER A 89 19.43 44.20 19.19
CA SER A 89 18.88 45.51 19.56
C SER A 89 19.34 45.88 20.96
#